data_AF-A0A930VWH4-F1
#
_entry.id   AF-A0A930VWH4-F1
#
_cell.length_a   1.000
_cell.length_b   1.000
_cell.length_c   1.000
_cell.angle_alpha   90.00
_cell.angle_beta   90.00
_cell.angle_gamma   90.00
#
_symmetry.space_group_name_H-M   'P 1'
#
loop_
_entity.id
_entity.type
_entity.pdbx_description
1 polymer ?
#
loop_
_entity_poly.entity_id
_entity_poly.type
_entity_poly.pdbx_seq_one_letter_code
_entity_poly.pdbx_strand_id
1 'polypeptide(L)' 'MVKKREVDKWLKARGFKNVGGAKHDKYVHPDGRFTEIPRHGDVKDFLFRRIKKDLGEN' A
#
# COMPACT_ATOMS: atom_id res chain seq x y z
N MET A 1 -6.12 -12.09 6.03
CA MET A 1 -6.03 -10.62 6.17
C MET A 1 -4.57 -10.29 6.45
N VAL A 2 -4.03 -9.24 5.85
CA VAL A 2 -2.63 -8.82 6.01
C VAL A 2 -2.56 -7.65 6.98
N LYS A 3 -1.66 -7.72 7.96
CA LYS A 3 -1.47 -6.62 8.90
C LYS A 3 -1.01 -5.38 8.14
N LYS A 4 -1.62 -4.23 8.44
CA LYS A 4 -1.24 -2.94 7.83
C LYS A 4 0.27 -2.66 7.91
N ARG A 5 0.90 -3.01 9.04
CA ARG A 5 2.35 -2.87 9.24
C ARG A 5 3.19 -3.64 8.21
N GLU A 6 2.73 -4.81 7.79
CA GLU A 6 3.44 -5.61 6.77
C GLU A 6 3.32 -4.97 5.40
N VAL A 7 2.13 -4.45 5.06
CA VAL A 7 1.90 -3.72 3.81
C VAL A 7 2.72 -2.42 3.79
N ASP A 8 2.76 -1.67 4.89
CA ASP A 8 3.59 -0.46 5.02
C ASP A 8 5.09 -0.77 4.84
N LYS A 9 5.59 -1.83 5.50
CA LYS A 9 6.98 -2.27 5.33
C LYS A 9 7.27 -2.68 3.87
N TRP A 10 6.34 -3.41 3.25
CA TRP A 10 6.46 -3.88 1.87
C TRP A 10 6.47 -2.71 0.86
N LEU A 11 5.61 -1.70 1.05
CA LEU A 11 5.55 -0.48 0.24
C LEU A 11 6.81 0.38 0.41
N LYS A 12 7.24 0.63 1.65
CA LYS A 12 8.45 1.40 1.95
C LYS A 12 9.71 0.76 1.38
N ALA A 13 9.84 -0.56 1.45
CA ALA A 13 10.95 -1.30 0.85
C ALA A 13 11.02 -1.14 -0.68
N ARG A 14 9.91 -0.76 -1.32
CA ARG A 14 9.80 -0.48 -2.76
C ARG A 14 9.88 1.01 -3.09
N GLY A 15 10.29 1.85 -2.14
CA GLY A 15 10.47 3.29 -2.36
C GLY A 15 9.19 4.12 -2.26
N PHE A 16 8.05 3.51 -1.90
CA PHE A 16 6.83 4.28 -1.66
C PHE A 16 6.91 5.05 -0.35
N LYS A 17 6.42 6.28 -0.36
CA LYS A 17 6.31 7.16 0.82
C LYS A 17 4.85 7.32 1.19
N ASN A 18 4.55 7.12 2.48
CA ASN A 18 3.23 7.42 3.02
C ASN A 18 3.06 8.95 3.13
N VAL A 19 2.05 9.51 2.45
CA VAL A 19 1.71 10.95 2.49
C VAL A 19 0.48 11.24 3.36
N GLY A 20 -0.01 10.23 4.06
CA GLY A 20 -1.17 10.27 4.93
C GLY A 20 -2.49 10.27 4.16
N GLY A 21 -3.56 10.48 4.92
CA GLY A 21 -4.93 10.61 4.45
C GLY A 21 -5.92 10.42 5.58
N ALA A 22 -7.18 10.80 5.35
CA ALA A 22 -8.22 10.80 6.38
C ALA A 22 -8.76 9.38 6.65
N LYS A 23 -9.19 8.66 5.60
CA LYS A 23 -9.78 7.31 5.70
C LYS A 23 -8.83 6.21 5.22
N HIS A 24 -8.02 6.53 4.23
CA HIS A 24 -6.99 5.65 3.66
C HIS A 24 -5.66 6.39 3.73
N ASP A 25 -4.58 5.66 4.00
CA ASP A 25 -3.23 6.19 3.83
C ASP A 25 -2.85 6.07 2.36
N LYS A 26 -2.43 7.19 1.76
CA LYS A 26 -1.92 7.23 0.40
C LYS A 26 -0.41 7.03 0.41
N TYR A 27 0.05 6.18 -0.50
CA TYR A 27 1.46 5.86 -0.72
C TYR A 27 1.84 6.28 -2.13
N VAL A 28 2.88 7.08 -2.27
CA VAL A 28 3.36 7.60 -3.56
C VAL A 28 4.79 7.16 -3.81
N HIS A 29 5.09 6.82 -5.05
CA HIS A 29 6.44 6.49 -5.50
C HIS A 29 6.98 7.60 -6.42
N PRO A 30 8.31 7.88 -6.42
CA PRO A 30 8.90 8.93 -7.26
C PRO A 30 8.66 8.78 -8.77
N ASP A 31 8.36 7.57 -9.25
CA ASP A 31 8.02 7.32 -10.67
C ASP A 31 6.58 7.66 -11.06
N GLY A 32 5.80 8.22 -10.14
CA GLY A 32 4.41 8.63 -10.36
C GLY A 32 3.35 7.59 -9.98
N ARG A 33 3.73 6.36 -9.61
CA ARG A 33 2.77 5.37 -9.09
C ARG A 33 2.25 5.76 -7.71
N PHE A 34 1.00 5.41 -7.42
CA PHE A 34 0.45 5.54 -6.08
C PHE A 34 -0.51 4.40 -5.74
N THR A 35 -0.73 4.18 -4.45
CA THR A 35 -1.73 3.26 -3.94
C THR A 35 -2.35 3.79 -2.65
N GLU A 36 -3.52 3.31 -2.30
CA GLU A 36 -4.25 3.68 -1.08
C GLU A 36 -4.59 2.42 -0.29
N ILE A 37 -4.32 2.44 1.01
CA ILE A 37 -4.66 1.34 1.91
C ILE A 37 -5.51 1.84 3.09
N PRO A 38 -6.41 1.03 3.66
CA PRO A 38 -7.18 1.42 4.83
C PRO A 38 -6.28 1.91 5.97
N ARG A 39 -6.63 3.06 6.55
CA ARG A 39 -5.89 3.61 7.70
C ARG A 39 -6.16 2.80 8.97
N HIS A 40 -7.41 2.37 9.13
CA HIS A 40 -7.93 1.66 10.29
C HIS A 40 -8.21 0.21 9.93
N GLY A 41 -7.48 -0.71 10.55
CA GLY A 41 -7.67 -2.16 10.39
C GLY A 41 -6.66 -2.84 9.48
N ASP A 42 -6.90 -4.13 9.25
CA ASP A 42 -6.08 -4.96 8.38
C ASP A 42 -6.43 -4.75 6.90
N VAL A 43 -5.44 -4.97 6.05
CA VAL A 43 -5.61 -4.93 4.60
C VAL A 43 -6.14 -6.30 4.16
N LYS A 44 -7.27 -6.31 3.46
CA LYS A 44 -7.83 -7.55 2.90
C LYS A 44 -6.80 -8.19 1.95
N ASP A 45 -6.65 -9.51 2.01
CA ASP A 45 -5.65 -10.22 1.20
C ASP A 45 -5.82 -9.96 -0.30
N PHE A 46 -7.07 -9.90 -0.76
CA PHE A 46 -7.42 -9.54 -2.13
C PHE A 46 -6.94 -8.14 -2.52
N LEU A 47 -7.09 -7.15 -1.63
CA LEU A 47 -6.62 -5.80 -1.88
C LEU A 47 -5.08 -5.78 -1.97
N PHE A 48 -4.39 -6.47 -1.06
CA PHE A 48 -2.93 -6.53 -1.11
C PHE A 48 -2.43 -7.22 -2.39
N ARG A 49 -3.08 -8.32 -2.82
CA ARG A 49 -2.76 -8.99 -4.09
C ARG A 49 -2.99 -8.07 -5.29
N ARG A 50 -4.08 -7.29 -5.29
CA ARG A 50 -4.35 -6.29 -6.33
C ARG A 50 -3.26 -5.22 -6.37
N ILE A 51 -2.86 -4.68 -5.21
CA ILE A 51 -1.78 -3.70 -5.11
C ILE A 51 -0.48 -4.25 -5.68
N LYS A 52 -0.12 -5.50 -5.37
CA LYS A 52 1.07 -6.15 -5.95
C LYS A 52 1.01 -6.19 -7.47
N LYS A 53 -0.13 -6.62 -8.02
CA LYS A 53 -0.36 -6.70 -9.48
C LYS A 53 -0.28 -5.33 -10.14
N ASP A 54 -0.94 -4.33 -9.56
CA ASP A 54 -0.95 -2.95 -10.07
C ASP A 54 0.46 -2.33 -10.04
N LEU A 55 1.33 -2.82 -9.15
CA LEU A 55 2.73 -2.42 -9.05
C LEU A 55 3.69 -3.28 -9.89
N GLY A 56 3.17 -4.22 -10.67
CA GLY A 56 3.94 -5.04 -11.61
C GLY A 56 4.57 -6.30 -11.01
N GLU A 57 4.20 -6.69 -9.79
CA GLU A 57 4.55 -8.01 -9.26
C GLU A 57 3.49 -9.05 -9.67
N ASN A 58 3.94 -10.12 -10.32
CA ASN A 58 3.12 -11.26 -10.75
C ASN A 58 2.97 -12.28 -9.62
#